data_AF-A0A924RSG2-F1
#
_entry.id   AF-A0A924RSG2-F1
#
_cell.length_a   1.000
_cell.length_b   1.000
_cell.length_c   1.000
_cell.angle_alpha   90.00
_cell.angle_beta   90.00
_cell.angle_gamma   90.00
#
_symmetry.space_group_name_H-M   'P 1'
#
loop_
_entity.id
_entity.type
_entity.pdbx_description
1 polymer ?
#
loop_
_entity_poly.entity_id
_entity_poly.type
_entity_poly.pdbx_seq_one_letter_code
_entity_poly.pdbx_strand_id
1 'polypeptide(L)'
;NELPINPERIGIFGHSMGGHGALTLALRHPALFKSVSAFAPICAPMHCPWGHKAFTGYLGTDESRWAAHDATALMGQHTAAPYPGGILIDQGLADKFLAEQLHPHLFEAACTSAGQPLTLRRHAGYDHGYYFIASFMADHLQHHAQQLAH
;
A
#
# COMPACT_ATOMS: atom_id res chain seq x y z
N ASN A 1 -5.74 28.29 15.87
CA ASN A 1 -5.14 27.55 14.74
C ASN A 1 -5.53 26.09 14.81
N GLU A 2 -6.82 25.78 14.62
CA GLU A 2 -7.30 24.40 14.49
C GLU A 2 -7.88 24.25 13.08
N LEU A 3 -7.43 23.22 12.36
CA LEU A 3 -8.01 22.85 11.07
C LEU A 3 -9.27 22.01 11.35
N PRO A 4 -10.35 22.12 10.55
CA PRO A 4 -11.61 21.39 10.75
C PRO A 4 -11.48 19.91 10.32
N ILE A 5 -10.60 19.17 10.99
CA ILE A 5 -10.31 17.75 10.71
C ILE A 5 -11.14 16.87 11.64
N ASN A 6 -11.80 15.86 11.09
CA ASN A 6 -12.44 14.81 11.89
C ASN A 6 -11.45 13.65 12.10
N PRO A 7 -10.92 13.44 13.32
CA PRO A 7 -9.92 12.41 13.59
C PRO A 7 -10.46 10.98 13.47
N GLU A 8 -11.78 10.79 13.48
CA GLU A 8 -12.41 9.47 13.31
C GLU A 8 -12.51 9.05 11.84
N ARG A 9 -12.27 9.98 10.90
CA ARG A 9 -12.47 9.81 9.46
C ARG A 9 -11.19 10.11 8.70
N ILE A 10 -10.16 9.29 8.93
CA ILE A 10 -8.85 9.43 8.29
C ILE A 10 -8.63 8.29 7.28
N GLY A 11 -8.28 8.66 6.05
CA GLY A 11 -7.77 7.74 5.04
C GLY A 11 -6.27 7.96 4.80
N ILE A 12 -5.57 6.95 4.30
CA ILE A 12 -4.15 7.06 3.94
C ILE A 12 -3.89 6.45 2.56
N PHE A 13 -3.06 7.12 1.78
CA PHE A 13 -2.58 6.61 0.51
C PHE A 13 -1.23 7.21 0.15
N GLY A 14 -0.58 6.64 -0.87
CA GLY A 14 0.68 7.16 -1.36
C GLY A 14 1.16 6.46 -2.62
N HIS A 15 2.29 6.92 -3.14
CA HIS A 15 2.92 6.42 -4.35
C HIS A 15 4.27 5.76 -4.06
N SER A 16 4.57 4.59 -4.65
CA SER A 16 5.89 3.95 -4.55
C SER A 16 6.32 3.69 -3.10
N MET A 17 7.44 4.28 -2.64
CA MET A 17 7.83 4.28 -1.22
C MET A 17 6.74 4.89 -0.30
N GLY A 18 6.01 5.89 -0.76
CA GLY A 18 4.85 6.43 -0.04
C GLY A 18 3.66 5.47 -0.03
N GLY A 19 3.47 4.67 -1.09
CA GLY A 19 2.45 3.61 -1.15
C GLY A 19 2.79 2.47 -0.19
N HIS A 20 4.06 2.12 -0.11
CA HIS A 20 4.61 1.24 0.93
C HIS A 20 4.29 1.76 2.34
N GLY A 21 4.59 3.04 2.60
CA GLY A 21 4.28 3.69 3.87
C GLY A 21 2.79 3.66 4.21
N ALA A 22 1.92 3.93 3.23
CA ALA A 22 0.48 3.90 3.41
C ALA A 22 -0.02 2.50 3.83
N LEU A 23 0.41 1.45 3.13
CA LEU A 23 0.01 0.07 3.43
C LEU A 23 0.55 -0.39 4.80
N THR A 24 1.82 -0.14 5.09
CA THR A 24 2.42 -0.55 6.37
C THR A 24 1.84 0.18 7.57
N LEU A 25 1.63 1.49 7.48
CA LEU A 25 1.02 2.28 8.56
C LEU A 25 -0.44 1.88 8.78
N ALA A 26 -1.20 1.66 7.71
CA ALA A 26 -2.56 1.14 7.79
C ALA A 26 -2.61 -0.19 8.56
N LEU A 27 -1.78 -1.16 8.18
CA LEU A 27 -1.77 -2.49 8.81
C LEU A 27 -1.28 -2.48 10.27
N ARG A 28 -0.35 -1.59 10.62
CA ARG A 28 0.15 -1.46 11.99
C ARG A 28 -0.74 -0.63 12.90
N HIS A 29 -1.58 0.22 12.31
CA HIS A 29 -2.47 1.13 13.03
C HIS A 29 -3.91 1.08 12.49
N PRO A 30 -4.55 -0.10 12.46
CA PRO A 30 -5.85 -0.29 11.80
C PRO A 30 -6.99 0.53 12.44
N ALA A 31 -6.84 0.96 13.70
CA ALA A 31 -7.81 1.82 14.35
C ALA A 31 -7.81 3.27 13.81
N LEU A 32 -6.65 3.76 13.33
CA LEU A 32 -6.46 5.15 12.89
C LEU A 32 -6.98 5.40 11.48
N PHE A 33 -6.68 4.48 10.55
CA PHE A 33 -7.02 4.65 9.14
C PHE A 33 -8.23 3.81 8.79
N LYS A 34 -9.32 4.45 8.34
CA LYS A 34 -10.56 3.78 7.92
C LYS A 34 -10.53 3.32 6.47
N SER A 35 -9.67 3.93 5.66
CA SER A 35 -9.52 3.60 4.24
C SER A 35 -8.07 3.70 3.80
N VAL A 36 -7.67 2.78 2.93
CA VAL A 36 -6.30 2.68 2.42
C VAL A 36 -6.29 2.45 0.91
N SER A 37 -5.38 3.13 0.22
CA SER A 37 -5.09 2.87 -1.19
C SER A 37 -3.63 3.16 -1.54
N ALA A 38 -3.15 2.75 -2.71
CA ALA A 38 -1.79 3.08 -3.15
C ALA A 38 -1.62 3.07 -4.68
N PHE A 39 -0.69 3.90 -5.17
CA PHE A 39 -0.20 3.89 -6.55
C PHE A 39 1.17 3.23 -6.62
N ALA A 40 1.32 2.22 -7.46
CA ALA A 40 2.59 1.52 -7.72
C ALA A 40 3.43 1.26 -6.44
N PRO A 41 2.84 0.70 -5.36
CA PRO A 41 3.53 0.58 -4.07
C PRO A 41 4.70 -0.39 -4.11
N ILE A 42 5.71 -0.14 -3.27
CA ILE A 42 6.70 -1.16 -2.89
C ILE A 42 6.03 -2.11 -1.89
N CYS A 43 5.41 -3.17 -2.38
CA CYS A 43 4.60 -4.09 -1.57
C CYS A 43 5.43 -5.01 -0.67
N ALA A 44 6.63 -5.38 -1.12
CA ALA A 44 7.45 -6.39 -0.48
C ALA A 44 8.93 -5.94 -0.40
N PRO A 45 9.24 -4.87 0.35
CA PRO A 45 10.61 -4.36 0.46
C PRO A 45 11.64 -5.39 0.97
N MET A 46 11.24 -6.42 1.71
CA MET A 46 12.14 -7.53 2.08
C MET A 46 12.55 -8.40 0.89
N HIS A 47 11.95 -8.20 -0.28
CA HIS A 47 12.15 -9.00 -1.47
C HIS A 47 12.61 -8.17 -2.68
N CYS A 48 13.06 -6.92 -2.46
CA CYS A 48 13.57 -6.07 -3.53
C CYS A 48 14.86 -5.30 -3.18
N PRO A 49 15.69 -4.94 -4.18
CA PRO A 49 16.97 -4.25 -3.94
C PRO A 49 16.84 -2.93 -3.17
N TRP A 50 15.81 -2.13 -3.45
CA TRP A 50 15.59 -0.87 -2.72
C TRP A 50 15.31 -1.10 -1.24
N GLY A 51 14.45 -2.06 -0.91
CA GLY A 51 14.12 -2.36 0.46
C GLY A 51 15.30 -3.00 1.20
N HIS A 52 16.02 -3.96 0.62
CA HIS A 52 17.24 -4.52 1.22
C HIS A 52 18.27 -3.43 1.54
N LYS A 53 18.52 -2.50 0.60
CA LYS A 53 19.47 -1.40 0.82
C LYS A 53 19.02 -0.48 1.96
N ALA A 54 17.75 -0.07 1.95
CA ALA A 54 17.21 0.84 2.95
C ALA A 54 17.12 0.20 4.34
N PHE A 55 16.60 -1.02 4.43
CA PHE A 55 16.43 -1.73 5.69
C PHE A 55 17.78 -2.13 6.30
N THR A 56 18.75 -2.56 5.49
CA THR A 56 20.11 -2.77 6.00
C THR A 56 20.68 -1.48 6.61
N GLY A 57 20.48 -0.34 5.96
CA GLY A 57 20.95 0.96 6.43
C GLY A 57 20.25 1.46 7.70
N TYR A 58 18.94 1.26 7.83
CA TYR A 58 18.14 1.83 8.92
C TYR A 58 17.85 0.86 10.08
N LEU A 59 17.67 -0.43 9.77
CA LEU A 59 17.24 -1.46 10.72
C LEU A 59 18.38 -2.45 11.07
N GLY A 60 19.49 -2.39 10.32
CA GLY A 60 20.63 -3.31 10.44
C GLY A 60 20.47 -4.57 9.59
N THR A 61 21.49 -5.43 9.63
CA THR A 61 21.58 -6.67 8.82
C THR A 61 20.74 -7.83 9.36
N ASP A 62 20.10 -7.67 10.51
CA ASP A 62 19.19 -8.67 11.07
C ASP A 62 17.80 -8.53 10.41
N GLU A 63 17.57 -9.34 9.39
CA GLU A 63 16.33 -9.32 8.59
C GLU A 63 15.08 -9.71 9.39
N SER A 64 15.22 -10.34 10.56
CA SER A 64 14.07 -10.72 11.41
C SER A 64 13.24 -9.50 11.85
N ARG A 65 13.86 -8.31 11.85
CA ARG A 65 13.22 -7.05 12.23
C ARG A 65 12.49 -6.37 11.08
N TRP A 66 12.74 -6.78 9.83
CA TRP A 66 12.24 -6.10 8.64
C TRP A 66 10.78 -6.40 8.38
N ALA A 67 10.28 -7.56 8.82
CA ALA A 67 8.88 -7.97 8.62
C ALA A 67 7.87 -7.00 9.23
N ALA A 68 8.24 -6.30 10.31
CA ALA A 68 7.42 -5.25 10.90
C ALA A 68 7.28 -3.98 10.02
N HIS A 69 8.03 -3.92 8.92
CA HIS A 69 8.07 -2.83 7.96
C HIS A 69 7.84 -3.32 6.53
N ASP A 70 7.21 -4.48 6.32
CA ASP A 70 6.91 -5.01 4.99
C ASP A 70 5.39 -5.23 4.87
N ALA A 71 4.74 -4.60 3.90
CA ALA A 71 3.28 -4.65 3.78
C ALA A 71 2.78 -6.07 3.48
N THR A 72 3.53 -6.84 2.69
CA THR A 72 3.19 -8.24 2.37
C THR A 72 3.36 -9.13 3.60
N ALA A 73 4.48 -8.98 4.33
CA ALA A 73 4.71 -9.74 5.56
C ALA A 73 3.66 -9.41 6.64
N LEU A 74 3.32 -8.13 6.80
CA LEU A 74 2.28 -7.69 7.74
C LEU A 74 0.91 -8.25 7.36
N MET A 75 0.49 -8.15 6.09
CA MET A 75 -0.79 -8.71 5.65
C MET A 75 -0.87 -10.22 5.91
N GLY A 76 0.22 -10.95 5.67
CA GLY A 76 0.30 -12.39 5.91
C GLY A 76 0.15 -12.82 7.38
N GLN A 77 0.22 -11.90 8.34
CA GLN A 77 -0.01 -12.18 9.76
C GLN A 77 -1.49 -12.12 10.15
N HIS A 78 -2.37 -11.62 9.28
CA HIS A 78 -3.79 -11.50 9.56
C HIS A 78 -4.56 -12.77 9.18
N THR A 79 -5.50 -13.19 10.04
CA THR A 79 -6.43 -14.31 9.81
C THR A 79 -7.83 -13.86 9.43
N ALA A 80 -8.05 -12.55 9.32
CA ALA A 80 -9.29 -11.91 8.88
C ALA A 80 -8.96 -10.56 8.23
N ALA A 81 -9.86 -10.05 7.39
CA ALA A 81 -9.67 -8.80 6.66
C ALA A 81 -9.52 -7.58 7.60
N PRO A 82 -8.33 -6.96 7.73
CA PRO A 82 -8.18 -5.73 8.51
C PRO A 82 -8.96 -4.55 7.91
N TYR A 83 -9.19 -4.55 6.59
CA TYR A 83 -9.89 -3.51 5.84
C TYR A 83 -11.08 -4.10 5.08
N PRO A 84 -12.21 -4.41 5.74
CA PRO A 84 -13.35 -5.07 5.11
C PRO A 84 -13.98 -4.25 3.96
N GLY A 85 -13.84 -2.91 3.98
CA GLY A 85 -14.24 -2.02 2.88
C GLY A 85 -13.35 -2.12 1.63
N GLY A 86 -12.24 -2.85 1.72
CA GLY A 86 -11.32 -3.13 0.63
C GLY A 86 -10.17 -2.14 0.50
N ILE A 87 -9.06 -2.66 -0.01
CA ILE A 87 -7.86 -1.88 -0.38
C ILE A 87 -7.89 -1.64 -1.89
N LEU A 88 -7.57 -0.42 -2.33
CA LEU A 88 -7.41 -0.09 -3.75
C LEU A 88 -5.92 0.08 -4.10
N ILE A 89 -5.44 -0.65 -5.09
CA ILE A 89 -4.09 -0.45 -5.64
C ILE A 89 -4.18 -0.28 -7.15
N ASP A 90 -3.55 0.78 -7.66
CA ASP A 90 -3.33 0.98 -9.08
C ASP A 90 -1.87 0.71 -9.43
N GLN A 91 -1.64 -0.10 -10.47
CA GLN A 91 -0.31 -0.41 -10.98
C GLN A 91 -0.24 -0.22 -12.50
N GLY A 92 0.71 0.60 -12.97
CA GLY A 92 1.08 0.69 -14.38
C GLY A 92 1.84 -0.57 -14.83
N LEU A 93 1.48 -1.16 -15.98
CA LEU A 93 2.16 -2.33 -16.53
C LEU A 93 3.40 -1.99 -17.37
N ALA A 94 3.56 -0.73 -17.78
CA ALA A 94 4.79 -0.22 -18.39
C ALA A 94 5.75 0.39 -17.35
N ASP A 95 5.45 0.21 -16.07
CA ASP A 95 6.31 0.64 -14.98
C ASP A 95 7.60 -0.21 -14.95
N LYS A 96 8.74 0.45 -15.22
CA LYS A 96 10.05 -0.18 -15.25
C LYS A 96 10.49 -0.79 -13.92
N PHE A 97 9.89 -0.40 -12.80
CA PHE A 97 10.21 -0.91 -11.47
C PHE A 97 9.32 -2.09 -11.04
N LEU A 98 8.27 -2.41 -11.81
CA LEU A 98 7.25 -3.40 -11.47
C LEU A 98 7.82 -4.73 -11.01
N ALA A 99 8.71 -5.31 -11.82
CA ALA A 99 9.21 -6.66 -11.61
C ALA A 99 10.35 -6.73 -10.57
N GLU A 100 11.14 -5.68 -10.42
CA GLU A 100 12.34 -5.67 -9.58
C GLU A 100 12.10 -5.05 -8.20
N GLN A 101 11.16 -4.11 -8.07
CA GLN A 101 10.99 -3.31 -6.85
C GLN A 101 9.60 -3.43 -6.24
N LEU A 102 8.54 -3.46 -7.06
CA LEU A 102 7.19 -3.20 -6.55
C LEU A 102 6.48 -4.46 -6.06
N HIS A 103 6.59 -5.56 -6.81
CA HIS A 103 6.02 -6.87 -6.47
C HIS A 103 4.55 -6.87 -5.97
N PRO A 104 3.60 -6.20 -6.66
CA PRO A 104 2.20 -6.14 -6.20
C PRO A 104 1.51 -7.52 -6.14
N HIS A 105 1.99 -8.49 -6.90
CA HIS A 105 1.51 -9.88 -6.88
C HIS A 105 1.75 -10.59 -5.54
N LEU A 106 2.83 -10.25 -4.81
CA LEU A 106 3.08 -10.82 -3.49
C LEU A 106 2.05 -10.33 -2.47
N PHE A 107 1.70 -9.05 -2.52
CA PHE A 107 0.65 -8.49 -1.67
C PHE A 107 -0.75 -9.00 -2.03
N GLU A 108 -1.04 -9.21 -3.32
CA GLU A 108 -2.29 -9.84 -3.78
C GLU A 108 -2.45 -11.26 -3.23
N ALA A 109 -1.38 -12.05 -3.25
CA ALA A 109 -1.37 -13.38 -2.64
C ALA A 109 -1.57 -13.32 -1.12
N ALA A 110 -0.90 -12.40 -0.42
CA ALA A 110 -1.08 -12.21 1.02
C ALA A 110 -2.52 -11.78 1.38
N CYS A 111 -3.12 -10.87 0.61
CA CYS A 111 -4.51 -10.47 0.80
C CYS A 111 -5.47 -11.65 0.61
N THR A 112 -5.24 -12.47 -0.42
CA THR A 112 -6.04 -13.68 -0.69
C THR A 112 -6.00 -14.64 0.50
N SER A 113 -4.80 -14.90 1.05
CA SER A 113 -4.63 -15.78 2.22
C SER A 113 -5.31 -15.24 3.48
N ALA A 114 -5.28 -13.92 3.69
CA ALA A 114 -5.90 -13.27 4.84
C ALA A 114 -7.43 -13.06 4.68
N GLY A 115 -7.99 -13.36 3.51
CA GLY A 115 -9.38 -13.03 3.18
C GLY A 115 -9.64 -11.52 3.05
N GLN A 116 -8.60 -10.72 2.83
CA GLN A 116 -8.67 -9.26 2.69
C GLN A 116 -9.15 -8.88 1.28
N PRO A 117 -10.28 -8.14 1.13
CA PRO A 117 -10.69 -7.62 -0.17
C PRO A 117 -9.64 -6.66 -0.74
N LEU A 118 -9.14 -6.97 -1.94
CA LEU A 118 -8.18 -6.14 -2.67
C LEU A 118 -8.71 -5.90 -4.08
N THR A 119 -8.79 -4.63 -4.46
CA THR A 119 -8.95 -4.21 -5.86
C THR A 119 -7.60 -3.79 -6.39
N LEU A 120 -6.88 -4.70 -7.04
CA LEU A 120 -5.60 -4.42 -7.72
C LEU A 120 -5.83 -4.24 -9.22
N ARG A 121 -5.88 -2.99 -9.69
CA ARG A 121 -6.07 -2.67 -11.10
C ARG A 121 -4.73 -2.53 -11.80
N ARG A 122 -4.63 -3.12 -12.99
CA ARG A 122 -3.41 -3.19 -13.79
C ARG A 122 -3.63 -2.44 -15.10
N HIS A 123 -2.85 -1.39 -15.33
CA HIS A 123 -3.09 -0.43 -16.40
C HIS A 123 -2.04 -0.55 -17.51
N ALA A 124 -2.46 -1.03 -18.68
CA ALA A 124 -1.57 -1.16 -19.83
C ALA A 124 -1.05 0.20 -20.31
N GLY A 125 0.25 0.29 -20.61
CA GLY A 125 0.89 1.50 -21.15
C GLY A 125 1.22 2.60 -20.12
N TYR A 126 0.72 2.49 -18.89
CA TYR A 126 1.03 3.44 -17.82
C TYR A 126 2.34 3.09 -17.11
N ASP A 127 3.11 4.14 -16.77
CA ASP A 127 4.41 4.06 -16.13
C ASP A 127 4.35 4.40 -14.63
N HIS A 128 5.51 4.73 -14.04
CA HIS A 128 5.66 5.10 -12.63
C HIS A 128 5.45 6.61 -12.35
N GLY A 129 5.14 7.39 -13.39
CA GLY A 129 5.14 8.85 -13.33
C GLY A 129 3.86 9.45 -12.77
N TYR A 130 3.88 10.76 -12.54
CA TYR A 130 2.68 11.48 -12.12
C TYR A 130 1.59 11.55 -13.18
N TYR A 131 1.88 11.29 -14.46
CA TYR A 131 0.85 11.13 -15.49
C TYR A 131 -0.04 9.92 -15.19
N PHE A 132 0.54 8.81 -14.77
CA PHE A 132 -0.21 7.65 -14.29
C PHE A 132 -1.03 8.00 -13.05
N ILE A 133 -0.41 8.59 -12.03
CA ILE A 133 -1.10 8.97 -10.78
C ILE A 133 -2.28 9.91 -11.06
N ALA A 134 -2.06 10.96 -11.85
CA ALA A 134 -3.08 11.96 -12.19
C ALA A 134 -4.27 11.35 -12.94
N SER A 135 -4.03 10.33 -13.77
CA SER A 135 -5.09 9.66 -14.55
C SER A 135 -6.10 8.92 -13.68
N PHE A 136 -5.68 8.47 -12.49
CA PHE A 136 -6.51 7.66 -11.59
C PHE A 136 -6.70 8.27 -10.19
N MET A 137 -6.20 9.49 -9.96
CA MET A 137 -6.33 10.19 -8.68
C MET A 137 -7.79 10.35 -8.24
N ALA A 138 -8.69 10.66 -9.18
CA ALA A 138 -10.11 10.83 -8.88
C ALA A 138 -10.73 9.56 -8.28
N ASP A 139 -10.37 8.39 -8.80
CA ASP A 139 -10.89 7.10 -8.31
C ASP A 139 -10.42 6.83 -6.88
N HIS A 140 -9.16 7.14 -6.56
CA HIS A 140 -8.63 7.01 -5.21
C HIS A 140 -9.33 7.95 -4.24
N LEU A 141 -9.54 9.21 -4.62
CA LEU A 141 -10.29 10.16 -3.80
C LEU A 141 -11.72 9.69 -3.56
N GLN A 142 -12.38 9.11 -4.56
CA GLN A 142 -13.73 8.59 -4.44
C GLN A 142 -13.79 7.34 -3.56
N HIS A 143 -12.83 6.42 -3.70
CA HIS A 143 -12.67 5.25 -2.83
C HIS A 143 -12.56 5.67 -1.35
N HIS A 144 -11.69 6.65 -1.06
CA HIS A 144 -11.57 7.20 0.30
C HIS A 144 -12.86 7.89 0.75
N ALA A 145 -13.46 8.75 -0.07
CA ALA A 145 -14.67 9.47 0.29
C ALA A 145 -15.83 8.52 0.64
N GLN A 146 -15.99 7.41 -0.10
CA GLN A 146 -17.03 6.40 0.15
C GLN A 146 -16.80 5.69 1.48
N GLN A 147 -15.58 5.20 1.74
CA GLN A 147 -15.28 4.49 2.98
C GLN A 147 -15.29 5.40 4.20
N LEU A 148 -14.95 6.67 4.00
CA LEU A 148 -14.99 7.68 5.05
C LEU A 148 -16.39 8.25 5.23
N ALA A 149 -17.41 7.94 4.42
CA ALA A 149 -18.75 8.54 4.53
C ALA A 149 -19.50 8.15 5.82
N HIS A 150 -19.11 7.04 6.44
CA HIS A 150 -19.74 6.41 7.61
C HIS A 150 -18.86 6.59 8.86
#